data_AF-A0A1W9S0D3-F1
#
_entry.id   AF-A0A1W9S0D3-F1
#
_cell.length_a   1.000
_cell.length_b   1.000
_cell.length_c   1.000
_cell.angle_alpha   90.00
_cell.angle_beta   90.00
_cell.angle_gamma   90.00
#
_symmetry.space_group_name_H-M   'P 1'
#
loop_
_entity.id
_entity.type
_entity.pdbx_description
1 polymer ?
#
loop_
_entity_poly.entity_id
_entity_poly.type
_entity_poly.pdbx_seq_one_letter_code
_entity_poly.pdbx_strand_id
1 'polypeptide(L)'
;MNIPTRQLMKLITLLLTMIFLALLNSSTCKRGDTYTTGSKWRDGAWTRYRITYPDGKIEDVSLSITGKEGSNYEVEISTLGRRYVISIKTPEGGIIERNEPFIGQGQVILKKGGKQAMYVPVVRLEEIFEGYAPYNAFEIPELSMKGYGREMLSLPDGTEIETEHFKHISKGKTLEEIWVSPKVPILGIVKRTLKDGTSIMLVDYGGKGAMKLIEEEVLPYDPTAFEEEKPPEGETTEVIEGKEPEESEVISGGMLYKIIKPKLEEEK
;
A
#
# COMPACT_ATOMS: atom_id res chain seq x y z
N MET A 1 -4.25 5.70 -69.30
CA MET A 1 -5.66 5.61 -68.85
C MET A 1 -5.85 6.65 -67.76
N ASN A 2 -6.46 7.79 -68.06
CA ASN A 2 -6.65 8.87 -67.07
C ASN A 2 -7.85 8.53 -66.19
N ILE A 3 -7.59 8.14 -64.95
CA ILE A 3 -8.66 8.01 -63.95
C ILE A 3 -9.20 9.42 -63.71
N PRO A 4 -10.51 9.69 -63.91
CA PRO A 4 -11.07 11.00 -63.65
C PRO A 4 -10.78 11.39 -62.21
N THR A 5 -10.27 12.60 -61.97
CA THR A 5 -9.87 13.12 -60.64
C THR A 5 -10.95 12.94 -59.58
N ARG A 6 -12.23 12.94 -60.00
CA ARG A 6 -13.38 12.70 -59.13
C ARG A 6 -13.54 11.24 -58.67
N GLN A 7 -13.11 10.27 -59.47
CA GLN A 7 -13.06 8.86 -59.05
C GLN A 7 -11.84 8.57 -58.18
N LEU A 8 -10.71 9.22 -58.47
CA LEU A 8 -9.50 9.12 -57.64
C LEU A 8 -9.75 9.65 -56.22
N MET A 9 -10.41 10.81 -56.09
CA MET A 9 -10.81 11.35 -54.78
C MET A 9 -11.72 10.39 -54.00
N LYS A 10 -12.72 9.79 -54.66
CA LYS A 10 -13.61 8.82 -54.00
C LYS A 10 -12.87 7.59 -53.48
N LEU A 11 -11.90 7.08 -54.25
CA LEU A 11 -11.05 5.95 -53.81
C LEU A 11 -10.19 6.33 -52.61
N ILE A 12 -9.59 7.52 -52.61
CA ILE A 12 -8.76 8.00 -51.49
C ILE A 12 -9.61 8.17 -50.24
N THR A 13 -10.81 8.76 -50.35
CA THR A 13 -11.72 8.91 -49.21
C THR A 13 -12.16 7.57 -48.66
N LEU A 14 -12.48 6.59 -49.52
CA LEU A 14 -12.86 5.24 -49.10
C LEU A 14 -11.69 4.52 -48.40
N LEU A 15 -10.46 4.69 -48.89
CA LEU A 15 -9.28 4.09 -48.30
C LEU A 15 -9.00 4.69 -46.91
N LEU A 16 -9.09 6.02 -46.79
CA LEU A 16 -8.91 6.73 -45.53
C LEU A 16 -9.98 6.36 -44.50
N THR A 17 -11.25 6.22 -44.90
CA THR A 17 -12.30 5.77 -43.98
C THR A 17 -12.08 4.33 -43.54
N MET A 18 -11.65 3.42 -44.41
CA MET A 18 -11.32 2.04 -44.01
C MET A 18 -10.13 1.99 -43.05
N ILE A 19 -9.08 2.79 -43.27
CA ILE A 19 -7.94 2.90 -42.35
C ILE A 19 -8.41 3.45 -41.00
N PHE A 20 -9.26 4.49 -41.01
CA PHE A 20 -9.81 5.07 -39.79
C PHE A 20 -10.70 4.08 -39.01
N LEU A 21 -11.55 3.32 -39.70
CA LEU A 21 -12.36 2.24 -39.11
C LEU A 21 -11.49 1.08 -38.58
N ALA A 22 -10.40 0.74 -39.26
CA ALA A 22 -9.45 -0.27 -38.78
C ALA A 22 -8.70 0.21 -37.52
N LEU A 23 -8.30 1.49 -37.47
CA LEU A 23 -7.66 2.10 -36.30
C LEU A 23 -8.64 2.25 -35.12
N LEU A 24 -9.91 2.56 -35.39
CA LEU A 24 -10.97 2.57 -34.37
C LEU A 24 -11.22 1.15 -33.81
N ASN A 25 -11.18 0.12 -34.66
CA ASN A 25 -11.33 -1.28 -34.24
C ASN A 25 -10.08 -1.87 -33.56
N SER A 26 -8.88 -1.33 -33.81
CA SER A 26 -7.69 -1.68 -33.01
C SER A 26 -7.65 -0.96 -31.66
N SER A 27 -8.49 0.05 -31.47
CA SER A 27 -8.62 0.83 -30.24
C SER A 27 -9.81 0.38 -29.37
N THR A 28 -10.68 -0.51 -29.88
CA THR A 28 -11.78 -1.08 -29.13
C THR A 28 -11.32 -2.30 -28.31
N CYS A 29 -10.88 -1.98 -27.10
CA CYS A 29 -11.21 -2.71 -25.87
C CYS A 29 -10.99 -4.24 -25.94
N LYS A 30 -9.75 -4.67 -25.65
CA LYS A 30 -9.56 -6.01 -25.11
C LYS A 30 -10.38 -6.13 -23.82
N ARG A 31 -11.19 -7.18 -23.78
CA ARG A 31 -12.05 -7.55 -22.66
C ARG A 31 -11.15 -7.82 -21.45
N GLY A 32 -11.19 -6.92 -20.46
CA GLY A 32 -10.55 -7.06 -19.16
C GLY A 32 -9.05 -7.34 -19.22
N ASP A 33 -8.26 -6.36 -19.66
CA ASP A 33 -6.80 -6.46 -19.57
C ASP A 33 -6.41 -6.69 -18.11
N THR A 34 -5.75 -7.81 -17.89
CA THR A 34 -5.15 -8.12 -16.61
C THR A 34 -3.91 -7.25 -16.47
N TYR A 35 -3.92 -6.27 -15.55
CA TYR A 35 -2.71 -5.51 -15.29
C TYR A 35 -1.76 -6.36 -14.45
N THR A 36 -0.54 -6.53 -14.94
CA THR A 36 0.58 -7.07 -14.16
C THR A 36 1.53 -5.91 -13.93
N THR A 37 1.93 -5.67 -12.68
CA THR A 37 2.79 -4.52 -12.36
C THR A 37 4.19 -4.66 -12.98
N GLY A 38 4.56 -5.88 -13.40
CA GLY A 38 5.87 -6.18 -14.00
C GLY A 38 7.04 -6.02 -13.03
N SER A 39 6.77 -5.68 -11.77
CA SER A 39 7.76 -5.55 -10.71
C SER A 39 8.41 -6.91 -10.44
N LYS A 40 9.74 -6.94 -10.48
CA LYS A 40 10.50 -8.12 -10.06
C LYS A 40 10.93 -7.95 -8.61
N TRP A 41 10.44 -8.83 -7.77
CA TRP A 41 10.84 -8.93 -6.37
C TRP A 41 12.30 -9.33 -6.29
N ARG A 42 13.02 -8.72 -5.36
CA ARG A 42 14.47 -8.90 -5.19
C ARG A 42 14.79 -8.77 -3.72
N ASP A 43 15.71 -9.60 -3.26
CA ASP A 43 16.20 -9.51 -1.89
C ASP A 43 16.83 -8.13 -1.62
N GLY A 44 16.54 -7.58 -0.44
CA GLY A 44 16.98 -6.25 -0.04
C GLY A 44 16.18 -5.08 -0.63
N ALA A 45 15.16 -5.32 -1.46
CA ALA A 45 14.34 -4.25 -2.04
C ALA A 45 13.35 -3.68 -1.01
N TRP A 46 13.06 -2.39 -1.09
CA TRP A 46 12.11 -1.72 -0.20
C TRP A 46 11.35 -0.59 -0.90
N THR A 47 10.19 -0.26 -0.34
CA THR A 47 9.35 0.87 -0.75
C THR A 47 8.76 1.56 0.46
N ARG A 48 8.59 2.88 0.37
CA ARG A 48 7.87 3.70 1.34
C ARG A 48 6.68 4.35 0.67
N TYR A 49 5.53 4.19 1.28
CA TYR A 49 4.29 4.80 0.86
C TYR A 49 3.78 5.74 1.94
N ARG A 50 3.12 6.80 1.49
CA ARG A 50 2.27 7.64 2.32
C ARG A 50 0.82 7.33 1.98
N ILE A 51 0.07 6.93 3.00
CA ILE A 51 -1.36 6.72 2.93
C ILE A 51 -2.03 7.97 3.52
N THR A 52 -2.98 8.52 2.79
CA THR A 52 -3.81 9.64 3.21
C THR A 52 -5.26 9.18 3.22
N TYR A 53 -5.88 9.20 4.39
CA TYR A 53 -7.24 8.73 4.61
C TYR A 53 -8.25 9.86 4.36
N PRO A 54 -9.54 9.52 4.16
CA PRO A 54 -10.58 10.52 3.89
C PRO A 54 -10.80 11.53 5.02
N ASP A 55 -10.47 11.14 6.26
CA ASP A 55 -10.50 11.98 7.46
C ASP A 55 -9.28 12.91 7.59
N GLY A 56 -8.34 12.85 6.64
CA GLY A 56 -7.10 13.64 6.66
C GLY A 56 -5.97 13.00 7.46
N LYS A 57 -6.19 11.85 8.11
CA LYS A 57 -5.12 11.08 8.77
C LYS A 57 -4.08 10.68 7.72
N ILE A 58 -2.82 10.75 8.11
CA ILE A 58 -1.67 10.33 7.29
C ILE A 58 -0.94 9.21 8.01
N GLU A 59 -0.57 8.18 7.27
CA GLU A 59 0.28 7.10 7.74
C GLU A 59 1.37 6.79 6.72
N ASP A 60 2.60 6.64 7.19
CA ASP A 60 3.71 6.19 6.37
C ASP A 60 3.92 4.68 6.61
N VAL A 61 3.94 3.92 5.52
CA VAL A 61 4.08 2.46 5.52
C VAL A 61 5.26 2.06 4.66
N SER A 62 6.11 1.17 5.16
CA SER A 62 7.22 0.60 4.41
C SER A 62 6.97 -0.87 4.14
N LEU A 63 7.29 -1.32 2.92
CA LEU A 63 7.38 -2.74 2.56
C LEU A 63 8.83 -3.05 2.23
N SER A 64 9.35 -4.18 2.73
CA SER A 64 10.75 -4.58 2.59
C SER A 64 10.87 -6.07 2.33
N ILE A 65 11.64 -6.48 1.32
CA ILE A 65 12.07 -7.88 1.16
C ILE A 65 13.31 -8.08 2.03
N THR A 66 13.15 -8.82 3.12
CA THR A 66 14.19 -9.00 4.16
C THR A 66 14.83 -10.38 4.13
N GLY A 67 14.29 -11.29 3.32
CA GLY A 67 14.84 -12.61 3.14
C GLY A 67 14.27 -13.32 1.91
N LYS A 68 14.99 -14.36 1.49
CA LYS A 68 14.56 -15.28 0.45
C LYS A 68 14.97 -16.71 0.83
N GLU A 69 14.02 -17.62 0.84
CA GLU A 69 14.25 -19.04 1.14
C GLU A 69 13.70 -19.90 0.00
N GLY A 70 14.62 -20.46 -0.80
CA GLY A 70 14.25 -21.12 -2.05
C GLY A 70 13.55 -20.13 -2.99
N SER A 71 12.26 -20.32 -3.16
CA SER A 71 11.39 -19.51 -4.00
C SER A 71 10.50 -18.51 -3.25
N ASN A 72 10.42 -18.67 -1.93
CA ASN A 72 9.61 -17.83 -1.05
C ASN A 72 10.38 -16.56 -0.70
N TYR A 73 9.65 -15.45 -0.56
CA TYR A 73 10.19 -14.18 -0.07
C TYR A 73 9.66 -13.92 1.34
N GLU A 74 10.51 -13.37 2.20
CA GLU A 74 10.09 -12.79 3.46
C GLU A 74 9.86 -11.29 3.24
N VAL A 75 8.63 -10.84 3.46
CA VAL A 75 8.24 -9.44 3.32
C VAL A 75 7.84 -8.87 4.65
N GLU A 76 8.50 -7.80 5.05
CA GLU A 76 8.15 -7.02 6.23
C GLU A 76 7.37 -5.76 5.85
N ILE A 77 6.22 -5.58 6.50
CA ILE A 77 5.40 -4.36 6.45
C ILE A 77 5.58 -3.64 7.78
N SER A 78 5.96 -2.37 7.75
CA SER A 78 6.12 -1.56 8.97
C SER A 78 5.41 -0.20 8.85
N THR A 79 4.72 0.22 9.91
CA THR A 79 4.05 1.53 9.98
C THR A 79 4.86 2.57 10.75
N LEU A 80 4.39 3.82 10.73
CA LEU A 80 5.06 5.00 11.31
C LEU A 80 5.56 4.73 12.75
N GLY A 81 6.85 4.99 12.99
CA GLY A 81 7.53 4.74 14.27
C GLY A 81 7.85 3.27 14.59
N ARG A 82 7.66 2.33 13.65
CA ARG A 82 7.77 0.87 13.86
C ARG A 82 6.81 0.36 14.95
N ARG A 83 5.68 1.05 15.15
CA ARG A 83 4.65 0.61 16.11
C ARG A 83 4.19 -0.81 15.80
N TYR A 84 4.12 -1.16 14.53
CA TYR A 84 3.87 -2.53 14.07
C TYR A 84 4.90 -2.94 13.02
N VAL A 85 5.38 -4.18 13.12
CA VAL A 85 6.07 -4.88 12.05
C VAL A 85 5.35 -6.20 11.82
N ILE A 86 4.96 -6.45 10.57
CA ILE A 86 4.33 -7.70 10.12
C ILE A 86 5.31 -8.36 9.16
N SER A 87 5.88 -9.51 9.53
CA SER A 87 6.66 -10.35 8.60
C SER A 87 5.79 -11.46 8.05
N ILE A 88 5.86 -11.63 6.72
CA ILE A 88 5.03 -12.56 5.96
C ILE A 88 5.94 -13.33 5.01
N LYS A 89 5.90 -14.66 5.08
CA LYS A 89 6.51 -15.50 4.05
C LYS A 89 5.54 -15.65 2.88
N THR A 90 5.86 -15.09 1.72
CA THR A 90 5.05 -15.21 0.51
C THR A 90 5.51 -16.40 -0.34
N PRO A 91 4.60 -17.13 -1.00
CA PRO A 91 4.92 -18.27 -1.84
C PRO A 91 5.69 -17.88 -3.12
N GLU A 92 6.17 -18.92 -3.79
CA GLU A 92 7.06 -18.93 -4.95
C GLU A 92 6.75 -17.86 -6.03
N GLY A 93 7.73 -16.98 -6.27
CA GLY A 93 7.80 -16.15 -7.48
C GLY A 93 7.41 -14.68 -7.33
N GLY A 94 6.90 -14.24 -6.17
CA GLY A 94 6.40 -12.86 -6.00
C GLY A 94 5.27 -12.51 -6.97
N ILE A 95 4.77 -13.52 -7.68
CA ILE A 95 3.53 -13.46 -8.43
C ILE A 95 2.48 -13.58 -7.33
N ILE A 96 1.96 -12.44 -6.89
CA ILE A 96 0.65 -12.42 -6.25
C ILE A 96 -0.28 -12.88 -7.36
N GLU A 97 -0.53 -14.19 -7.43
CA GLU A 97 -1.56 -14.72 -8.30
C GLU A 97 -2.85 -13.98 -7.93
N ARG A 98 -3.56 -13.55 -8.97
CA ARG A 98 -4.82 -12.84 -8.80
C ARG A 98 -5.67 -13.56 -7.76
N ASN A 99 -6.21 -12.80 -6.81
CA ASN A 99 -7.23 -13.20 -5.84
C ASN A 99 -6.73 -13.82 -4.53
N GLU A 100 -5.43 -13.79 -4.22
CA GLU A 100 -4.98 -14.14 -2.86
C GLU A 100 -4.46 -12.92 -2.09
N PRO A 101 -5.00 -12.65 -0.88
CA PRO A 101 -4.53 -11.54 -0.06
C PRO A 101 -3.06 -11.75 0.25
N PHE A 102 -2.28 -10.66 0.19
CA PHE A 102 -0.84 -10.63 0.43
C PHE A 102 -0.40 -11.34 1.72
N ILE A 103 -1.31 -11.40 2.70
CA ILE A 103 -1.11 -11.98 4.03
C ILE A 103 -1.55 -13.44 4.14
N GLY A 104 -2.44 -13.92 3.27
CA GLY A 104 -3.12 -15.21 3.40
C GLY A 104 -2.27 -16.45 3.11
N GLN A 105 -1.05 -16.26 2.62
CA GLN A 105 -0.27 -17.34 2.02
C GLN A 105 0.89 -17.86 2.89
N GLY A 106 1.05 -17.36 4.13
CA GLY A 106 2.20 -17.69 4.95
C GLY A 106 2.00 -17.57 6.46
N GLN A 107 3.05 -17.97 7.18
CA GLN A 107 3.17 -17.74 8.62
C GLN A 107 3.38 -16.24 8.86
N VAL A 108 2.50 -15.63 9.66
CA VAL A 108 2.60 -14.21 10.00
C VAL A 108 3.25 -14.04 11.35
N ILE A 109 4.22 -13.13 11.40
CA ILE A 109 4.88 -12.69 12.63
C ILE A 109 4.50 -11.24 12.86
N LEU A 110 4.01 -10.92 14.05
CA LEU A 110 3.67 -9.56 14.46
C LEU A 110 4.60 -9.11 15.59
N LYS A 111 5.13 -7.90 15.47
CA LYS A 111 5.78 -7.16 16.54
C LYS A 111 5.05 -5.85 16.79
N LYS A 112 4.60 -5.60 18.03
CA LYS A 112 3.91 -4.35 18.46
C LYS A 112 4.81 -3.57 19.41
N GLY A 113 5.37 -2.45 18.97
CA GLY A 113 6.23 -1.58 19.76
C GLY A 113 7.44 -2.31 20.33
N GLY A 114 7.69 -2.16 21.64
CA GLY A 114 8.79 -2.84 22.34
C GLY A 114 8.50 -4.28 22.77
N LYS A 115 7.32 -4.84 22.44
CA LYS A 115 6.99 -6.24 22.75
C LYS A 115 7.75 -7.19 21.83
N GLN A 116 7.99 -8.41 22.30
CA GLN A 116 8.64 -9.46 21.51
C GLN A 116 7.75 -9.89 20.33
N ALA A 117 8.38 -10.20 19.20
CA ALA A 117 7.71 -10.72 18.03
C ALA A 117 7.07 -12.09 18.29
N MET A 118 5.88 -12.30 17.73
CA MET A 118 5.08 -13.50 17.93
C MET A 118 4.48 -14.00 16.63
N TYR A 119 4.29 -15.31 16.52
CA TYR A 119 3.44 -15.87 15.48
C TYR A 119 1.99 -15.50 15.74
N VAL A 120 1.28 -15.01 14.73
CA VAL A 120 -0.13 -14.60 14.85
C VAL A 120 -0.96 -15.24 13.73
N PRO A 121 -2.11 -15.85 14.03
CA PRO A 121 -3.05 -16.29 13.00
C PRO A 121 -3.58 -15.11 12.18
N VAL A 122 -3.70 -15.23 10.86
CA VAL A 122 -4.19 -14.15 9.98
C VAL A 122 -5.53 -13.58 10.46
N VAL A 123 -6.46 -14.45 10.87
CA VAL A 123 -7.79 -14.07 11.40
C VAL A 123 -7.72 -13.15 12.64
N ARG A 124 -6.62 -13.19 13.40
CA ARG A 124 -6.43 -12.35 14.59
C ARG A 124 -5.81 -11.00 14.25
N LEU A 125 -5.16 -10.86 13.09
CA LEU A 125 -4.63 -9.55 12.66
C LEU A 125 -5.77 -8.56 12.45
N GLU A 126 -6.86 -8.98 11.81
CA GLU A 126 -8.02 -8.12 11.57
C GLU A 126 -8.62 -7.58 12.87
N GLU A 127 -8.66 -8.42 13.93
CA GLU A 127 -9.10 -8.01 15.27
C GLU A 127 -8.11 -7.04 15.92
N ILE A 128 -6.80 -7.35 15.88
CA ILE A 128 -5.74 -6.52 16.48
C ILE A 128 -5.67 -5.14 15.84
N PHE A 129 -5.98 -5.05 14.55
CA PHE A 129 -5.97 -3.82 13.80
C PHE A 129 -7.31 -3.07 13.80
N GLU A 130 -8.34 -3.59 14.48
CA GLU A 130 -9.66 -2.97 14.61
C GLU A 130 -10.26 -2.53 13.25
N GLY A 131 -10.04 -3.34 12.21
CA GLY A 131 -10.48 -3.04 10.84
C GLY A 131 -9.55 -2.11 10.04
N TYR A 132 -8.46 -1.62 10.63
CA TYR A 132 -7.45 -0.78 9.99
C TYR A 132 -6.15 -1.56 9.76
N ALA A 133 -6.17 -2.46 8.79
CA ALA A 133 -5.00 -3.26 8.44
C ALA A 133 -4.14 -2.52 7.40
N PRO A 134 -2.88 -2.14 7.70
CA PRO A 134 -2.02 -1.43 6.75
C PRO A 134 -1.74 -2.24 5.48
N TYR A 135 -1.92 -3.57 5.54
CA TYR A 135 -1.79 -4.46 4.39
C TYR A 135 -2.99 -4.43 3.42
N ASN A 136 -4.19 -4.08 3.89
CA ASN A 136 -5.38 -3.96 3.02
C ASN A 136 -5.19 -2.89 1.95
N ALA A 137 -4.39 -1.86 2.25
CA ALA A 137 -4.00 -0.83 1.30
C ALA A 137 -3.29 -1.40 0.04
N PHE A 138 -2.74 -2.61 0.13
CA PHE A 138 -1.96 -3.25 -0.93
C PHE A 138 -2.66 -4.46 -1.57
N GLU A 139 -3.88 -4.79 -1.16
CA GLU A 139 -4.68 -5.85 -1.80
C GLU A 139 -5.10 -5.43 -3.21
N ILE A 140 -4.78 -6.23 -4.22
CA ILE A 140 -5.15 -5.98 -5.61
C ILE A 140 -6.58 -6.51 -5.83
N PRO A 141 -7.56 -5.69 -6.26
CA PRO A 141 -8.95 -6.14 -6.38
C PRO A 141 -9.12 -7.19 -7.48
N GLU A 142 -10.11 -8.08 -7.32
CA GLU A 142 -10.51 -9.12 -8.28
C GLU A 142 -10.93 -8.59 -9.67
N LEU A 143 -11.21 -7.29 -9.76
CA LEU A 143 -11.97 -6.71 -10.87
C LEU A 143 -11.07 -6.27 -12.03
N SER A 144 -11.59 -6.47 -13.25
CA SER A 144 -10.91 -6.04 -14.47
C SER A 144 -10.73 -4.52 -14.49
N MET A 145 -9.50 -4.05 -14.31
CA MET A 145 -9.18 -2.65 -14.53
C MET A 145 -8.98 -2.39 -16.03
N LYS A 146 -9.38 -1.20 -16.48
CA LYS A 146 -9.16 -0.76 -17.86
C LYS A 146 -7.92 0.13 -17.90
N GLY A 147 -7.02 -0.09 -18.85
CA GLY A 147 -5.87 0.79 -19.09
C GLY A 147 -6.30 2.15 -19.67
N TYR A 148 -5.72 3.23 -19.16
CA TYR A 148 -5.96 4.62 -19.57
C TYR A 148 -4.74 5.27 -20.24
N GLY A 149 -3.63 4.55 -20.35
CA GLY A 149 -2.43 5.00 -21.04
C GLY A 149 -1.25 5.15 -20.09
N ARG A 150 -0.22 5.84 -20.58
CA ARG A 150 0.99 6.14 -19.82
C ARG A 150 1.04 7.60 -19.43
N GLU A 151 1.54 7.87 -18.24
CA GLU A 151 1.75 9.22 -17.74
C GLU A 151 2.98 9.29 -16.83
N MET A 152 3.58 10.48 -16.78
CA MET A 152 4.67 10.79 -15.85
C MET A 152 4.09 11.29 -14.54
N LEU A 153 4.45 10.66 -13.43
CA LEU A 153 4.15 11.13 -12.09
C LEU A 153 5.42 11.63 -11.41
N SER A 154 5.31 12.74 -10.69
CA SER A 154 6.37 13.23 -9.82
C SER A 154 6.14 12.73 -8.39
N LEU A 155 7.17 12.13 -7.82
CA LEU A 155 7.23 11.80 -6.40
C LEU A 155 7.42 13.08 -5.54
N PRO A 156 7.20 13.00 -4.22
CA PRO A 156 7.37 14.16 -3.32
C PRO A 156 8.76 14.80 -3.34
N ASP A 157 9.80 14.03 -3.67
CA ASP A 157 11.19 14.49 -3.79
C ASP A 157 11.50 15.12 -5.18
N GLY A 158 10.52 15.13 -6.09
CA GLY A 158 10.65 15.62 -7.46
C GLY A 158 11.09 14.56 -8.47
N THR A 159 11.34 13.31 -8.05
CA THR A 159 11.69 12.21 -8.96
C THR A 159 10.53 11.93 -9.91
N GLU A 160 10.79 11.92 -11.22
CA GLU A 160 9.79 11.59 -12.23
C GLU A 160 9.79 10.10 -12.58
N ILE A 161 8.60 9.49 -12.60
CA ILE A 161 8.40 8.07 -12.90
C ILE A 161 7.36 7.91 -13.99
N GLU A 162 7.72 7.18 -15.04
CA GLU A 162 6.77 6.72 -16.07
C GLU A 162 5.90 5.61 -15.50
N THR A 163 4.58 5.79 -15.63
CA THR A 163 3.57 4.89 -15.08
C THR A 163 2.57 4.46 -16.13
N GLU A 164 2.04 3.25 -16.00
CA GLU A 164 0.83 2.81 -16.65
C GLU A 164 -0.35 3.03 -15.71
N HIS A 165 -1.37 3.71 -16.21
CA HIS A 165 -2.55 4.09 -15.45
C HIS A 165 -3.71 3.16 -15.76
N PHE A 166 -4.31 2.59 -14.72
CA PHE A 166 -5.50 1.76 -14.81
C PHE A 166 -6.62 2.31 -13.93
N LYS A 167 -7.87 2.21 -14.42
CA LYS A 167 -9.07 2.55 -13.64
C LYS A 167 -10.03 1.39 -13.58
N HIS A 168 -10.65 1.21 -12.42
CA HIS A 168 -11.83 0.37 -12.26
C HIS A 168 -13.07 1.26 -12.22
N ILE A 169 -13.95 1.09 -13.21
CA ILE A 169 -15.21 1.84 -13.32
C ILE A 169 -16.38 0.86 -13.24
N SER A 170 -17.32 1.14 -12.34
CA SER A 170 -18.57 0.39 -12.21
C SER A 170 -19.75 1.35 -12.21
N LYS A 171 -20.78 1.04 -13.00
CA LYS A 171 -22.00 1.86 -13.15
C LYS A 171 -21.70 3.35 -13.42
N GLY A 172 -20.68 3.62 -14.24
CA GLY A 172 -20.26 4.98 -14.61
C GLY A 172 -19.51 5.75 -13.51
N LYS A 173 -19.19 5.14 -12.37
CA LYS A 173 -18.37 5.73 -11.31
C LYS A 173 -17.00 5.06 -11.27
N THR A 174 -15.94 5.85 -11.22
CA THR A 174 -14.63 5.36 -10.84
C THR A 174 -14.69 4.86 -9.41
N LEU A 175 -14.39 3.58 -9.21
CA LEU A 175 -14.27 3.00 -7.88
C LEU A 175 -12.82 2.96 -7.42
N GLU A 176 -11.88 2.87 -8.35
CA GLU A 176 -10.45 2.80 -8.01
C GLU A 176 -9.58 3.23 -9.18
N GLU A 177 -8.46 3.89 -8.89
CA GLU A 177 -7.41 4.21 -9.85
C GLU A 177 -6.06 3.72 -9.32
N ILE A 178 -5.22 3.20 -10.21
CA ILE A 178 -3.87 2.76 -9.86
C ILE A 178 -2.89 3.13 -10.96
N TRP A 179 -1.70 3.57 -10.55
CA TRP A 179 -0.57 3.88 -11.40
C TRP A 179 0.56 2.97 -11.01
N VAL A 180 1.07 2.25 -11.99
CA VAL A 180 2.11 1.24 -11.75
C VAL A 180 3.33 1.47 -12.64
N SER A 181 4.50 1.15 -12.12
CA SER A 181 5.76 1.18 -12.85
C SER A 181 6.58 -0.07 -12.52
N PRO A 182 7.10 -0.81 -13.51
CA PRO A 182 7.95 -1.98 -13.27
C PRO A 182 9.30 -1.62 -12.64
N LYS A 183 9.66 -0.32 -12.61
CA LYS A 183 10.88 0.20 -11.97
C LYS A 183 10.76 0.22 -10.45
N VAL A 184 9.54 0.25 -9.93
CA VAL A 184 9.26 0.34 -8.50
C VAL A 184 9.12 -1.08 -7.94
N PRO A 185 9.99 -1.54 -7.01
CA PRO A 185 9.73 -2.75 -6.23
C PRO A 185 8.58 -2.46 -5.24
N ILE A 186 8.18 -3.30 -4.31
CA ILE A 186 7.92 -4.73 -4.44
C ILE A 186 6.66 -4.93 -5.31
N LEU A 187 5.70 -4.01 -5.21
CA LEU A 187 4.40 -4.10 -5.89
C LEU A 187 4.32 -3.29 -7.18
N GLY A 188 5.28 -2.43 -7.49
CA GLY A 188 5.20 -1.56 -8.67
C GLY A 188 4.19 -0.43 -8.55
N ILE A 189 3.54 -0.25 -7.40
CA ILE A 189 2.55 0.81 -7.19
C ILE A 189 3.30 2.13 -7.03
N VAL A 190 2.92 3.13 -7.83
CA VAL A 190 3.39 4.52 -7.69
C VAL A 190 2.33 5.36 -7.01
N LYS A 191 1.07 5.15 -7.40
CA LYS A 191 -0.09 5.80 -6.80
C LYS A 191 -1.28 4.86 -6.85
N ARG A 192 -2.15 4.93 -5.85
CA ARG A 192 -3.45 4.25 -5.83
C ARG A 192 -4.48 5.14 -5.15
N THR A 193 -5.70 5.14 -5.65
CA THR A 193 -6.82 5.86 -5.04
C THR A 193 -7.99 4.89 -4.92
N LEU A 194 -8.44 4.66 -3.69
CA LEU A 194 -9.52 3.74 -3.35
C LEU A 194 -10.89 4.44 -3.38
N LYS A 195 -11.95 3.64 -3.38
CA LYS A 195 -13.35 4.10 -3.48
C LYS A 195 -13.76 5.03 -2.35
N ASP A 196 -13.24 4.79 -1.15
CA ASP A 196 -13.52 5.55 0.06
C ASP A 196 -12.84 6.93 0.08
N GLY A 197 -11.93 7.19 -0.87
CA GLY A 197 -11.13 8.42 -0.93
C GLY A 197 -9.71 8.26 -0.39
N THR A 198 -9.36 7.08 0.15
CA THR A 198 -8.00 6.79 0.60
C THR A 198 -7.02 6.86 -0.58
N SER A 199 -5.96 7.63 -0.42
CA SER A 199 -4.88 7.80 -1.41
C SER A 199 -3.59 7.18 -0.88
N ILE A 200 -2.92 6.39 -1.71
CA ILE A 200 -1.64 5.76 -1.42
C ILE A 200 -0.65 6.30 -2.45
N MET A 201 0.43 6.93 -1.99
CA MET A 201 1.43 7.54 -2.86
C MET A 201 2.81 7.01 -2.49
N LEU A 202 3.58 6.58 -3.50
CA LEU A 202 4.99 6.24 -3.31
C LEU A 202 5.75 7.50 -2.89
N VAL A 203 6.52 7.37 -1.82
CA VAL A 203 7.39 8.44 -1.31
C VAL A 203 8.82 8.19 -1.75
N ASP A 204 9.28 6.95 -1.60
CA ASP A 204 10.67 6.58 -1.85
C ASP A 204 10.77 5.06 -2.07
N TYR A 205 11.83 4.60 -2.74
CA TYR A 205 12.08 3.19 -2.99
C TYR A 205 13.55 2.88 -3.25
N GLY A 206 13.94 1.65 -2.94
CA GLY A 206 15.30 1.16 -3.19
C GLY A 206 15.29 -0.29 -3.67
N GLY A 207 16.23 -0.60 -4.57
CA GLY A 207 16.42 -1.97 -5.04
C GLY A 207 17.31 -2.83 -4.12
N LYS A 208 17.90 -2.24 -3.08
CA LYS A 208 18.82 -2.84 -2.11
C LYS A 208 18.76 -2.08 -0.78
N GLY A 209 19.26 -2.72 0.29
CA GLY A 209 19.47 -2.07 1.59
C GLY A 209 18.30 -2.16 2.56
N ALA A 210 17.28 -2.97 2.26
CA ALA A 210 16.28 -3.33 3.28
C ALA A 210 16.96 -4.01 4.47
N MET A 211 16.54 -3.62 5.67
CA MET A 211 17.00 -4.21 6.93
C MET A 211 15.86 -5.00 7.53
N LYS A 212 16.17 -6.20 8.04
CA LYS A 212 15.23 -7.00 8.81
C LYS A 212 14.95 -6.31 10.14
N LEU A 213 13.68 -6.14 10.49
CA LEU A 213 13.25 -5.46 11.72
C LEU A 213 12.92 -6.46 12.84
N ILE A 214 12.63 -7.71 12.49
CA ILE A 214 12.42 -8.81 13.43
C ILE A 214 13.66 -9.72 13.40
N GLU A 215 14.61 -9.45 14.28
CA GLU A 215 15.85 -10.25 14.41
C GLU A 215 15.86 -11.14 15.66
N GLU A 216 14.87 -10.99 16.53
CA GLU A 216 14.73 -11.73 17.78
C GLU A 216 14.06 -13.09 17.60
N GLU A 217 14.14 -13.93 18.62
CA GLU A 217 13.39 -15.19 18.66
C GLU A 217 11.88 -14.92 18.70
N VAL A 218 11.14 -15.61 17.83
CA VAL A 218 9.70 -15.44 17.68
C VAL A 218 8.96 -16.38 18.63
N LEU A 219 8.10 -15.82 19.48
CA LEU A 219 7.30 -16.59 20.42
C LEU A 219 6.05 -17.21 19.77
N PRO A 220 5.49 -18.29 20.35
CA PRO A 220 4.15 -18.77 20.03
C PRO A 220 3.08 -17.68 20.26
N TYR A 221 1.95 -17.81 19.58
CA TYR A 221 0.82 -16.90 19.78
C TYR A 221 0.28 -16.93 21.22
N ASP A 222 0.13 -15.76 21.82
CA ASP A 222 -0.55 -15.49 23.08
C ASP A 222 -1.58 -14.37 22.84
N PRO A 223 -2.88 -14.66 22.92
CA PRO A 223 -3.92 -13.67 22.65
C PRO A 223 -3.92 -12.50 23.65
N THR A 224 -3.37 -12.68 24.85
CA THR A 224 -3.35 -11.63 25.89
C THR A 224 -2.22 -10.62 25.68
N ALA A 225 -1.22 -10.97 24.86
CA ALA A 225 -0.05 -10.13 24.63
C ALA A 225 -0.36 -8.80 23.91
N PHE A 226 -1.52 -8.68 23.26
CA PHE A 226 -1.92 -7.48 22.50
C PHE A 226 -3.03 -6.66 23.15
N GLU A 227 -3.59 -7.13 24.27
CA GLU A 227 -4.51 -6.33 25.08
C GLU A 227 -3.76 -5.07 25.55
N GLU A 228 -4.34 -3.90 25.33
CA GLU A 228 -3.83 -2.67 25.94
C GLU A 228 -4.12 -2.75 27.43
N GLU A 229 -3.09 -2.54 28.26
CA GLU A 229 -3.31 -2.39 29.71
C GLU A 229 -4.30 -1.25 29.88
N LYS A 230 -5.51 -1.57 30.36
CA LYS A 230 -6.45 -0.54 30.77
C LYS A 230 -5.72 0.31 31.82
N PRO A 231 -5.73 1.65 31.70
CA PRO A 231 -5.22 2.47 32.79
C PRO A 231 -5.97 2.07 34.07
N PRO A 232 -5.28 2.03 35.23
CA PRO A 232 -5.92 1.69 36.48
C PRO A 232 -7.17 2.57 36.68
N GLU A 233 -8.28 1.95 37.08
CA GLU A 233 -9.53 2.67 37.34
C GLU A 233 -9.26 3.83 38.31
N GLY A 234 -9.32 5.07 37.80
CA GLY A 234 -9.13 6.28 38.61
C GLY A 234 -8.21 7.36 38.02
N GLU A 235 -7.42 7.09 36.99
CA GLU A 235 -6.63 8.13 36.32
C GLU A 235 -7.43 8.81 35.20
N THR A 236 -7.85 10.06 35.43
CA THR A 236 -8.46 10.91 34.40
C THR A 236 -7.40 11.65 33.60
N THR A 237 -7.37 11.46 32.29
CA THR A 237 -6.58 12.25 31.35
C THR A 237 -7.33 13.55 31.00
N GLU A 238 -6.84 14.70 31.46
CA GLU A 238 -7.27 16.00 30.95
C GLU A 238 -6.51 16.34 29.66
N VAL A 239 -7.24 16.70 28.61
CA VAL A 239 -6.66 17.20 27.34
C VAL A 239 -6.27 18.67 27.55
N ILE A 240 -4.97 18.97 27.49
CA ILE A 240 -4.50 20.36 27.49
C ILE A 240 -4.38 20.81 26.03
N GLU A 241 -5.39 21.54 25.54
CA GLU A 241 -5.27 22.24 24.26
C GLU A 241 -4.27 23.41 24.40
N GLY A 242 -3.25 23.45 23.53
CA GLY A 242 -2.56 24.71 23.18
C GLY A 242 -1.10 24.92 23.61
N LYS A 243 -0.27 23.88 23.74
CA LYS A 243 1.20 24.07 23.77
C LYS A 243 1.96 23.06 22.91
N GLU A 244 2.91 23.55 22.12
CA GLU A 244 3.89 22.73 21.40
C GLU A 244 4.79 21.96 22.40
N PRO A 245 5.18 20.71 22.09
CA PRO A 245 5.99 19.89 22.99
C PRO A 245 7.45 20.34 23.00
N GLU A 246 8.04 20.48 24.19
CA GLU A 246 9.50 20.44 24.38
C GLU A 246 9.99 18.99 24.34
N GLU A 247 11.23 18.80 23.86
CA GLU A 247 11.86 17.60 23.28
C GLU A 247 11.89 16.26 24.06
N SER A 248 11.06 16.03 25.09
CA SER A 248 11.13 14.79 25.90
C SER A 248 9.82 14.00 26.08
N GLU A 249 8.78 14.24 25.29
CA GLU A 249 7.48 13.57 25.47
C GLU A 249 7.12 12.59 24.32
N VAL A 250 6.74 11.37 24.71
CA VAL A 250 6.44 10.23 23.82
C VAL A 250 5.20 10.53 22.98
N ILE A 251 5.35 10.49 21.66
CA ILE A 251 4.28 10.74 20.70
C ILE A 251 3.52 9.44 20.41
N SER A 252 2.26 9.37 20.85
CA SER A 252 1.25 8.45 20.31
C SER A 252 0.04 9.29 19.88
N GLY A 253 -0.28 9.28 18.59
CA GLY A 253 -1.56 9.82 18.09
C GLY A 253 -1.70 11.34 17.98
N GLY A 254 -0.63 12.13 18.10
CA GLY A 254 -0.70 13.58 17.83
C GLY A 254 -1.40 14.44 18.89
N MET A 255 -1.64 13.91 20.10
CA MET A 255 -2.05 14.71 21.27
C MET A 255 -1.01 14.59 22.39
N LEU A 256 -0.70 15.71 23.05
CA LEU A 256 0.12 15.74 24.27
C LEU A 256 -0.69 15.23 25.47
N TYR A 257 -0.10 14.32 26.25
CA TYR A 257 -0.63 13.92 27.55
C TYR A 257 0.38 14.25 28.63
N LYS A 258 0.01 15.16 29.54
CA LYS A 258 0.80 15.39 30.76
C LYS A 258 0.28 14.49 31.87
N ILE A 259 1.12 13.57 32.33
CA ILE A 259 0.80 12.74 33.51
C ILE A 259 0.84 13.64 34.74
N ILE A 260 -0.33 13.94 35.32
CA ILE A 260 -0.43 14.62 36.61
C ILE A 260 -0.39 13.53 37.68
N LYS A 261 0.77 13.34 38.31
CA LYS A 261 0.83 12.50 39.52
C LYS A 261 -0.03 13.15 40.61
N PRO A 262 -0.92 12.41 41.28
CA PRO A 262 -1.64 12.94 42.41
C PRO A 262 -0.64 13.39 43.48
N LYS A 263 -0.84 14.60 44.04
CA LYS A 263 -0.18 14.99 45.27
C LYS A 263 -0.61 13.99 46.33
N LEU A 264 0.33 13.21 46.84
CA LEU A 264 0.17 12.56 48.14
C LEU A 264 -0.13 13.67 49.14
N GLU A 265 -1.35 13.71 49.66
CA GLU A 265 -1.63 14.44 50.89
C GLU A 265 -0.79 13.75 51.98
N GLU A 266 0.22 14.45 52.48
CA GLU A 266 0.89 14.06 53.71
C GLU A 266 -0.15 14.11 54.83
N GLU A 267 -0.53 12.94 55.33
CA GLU A 267 -1.29 12.82 56.58
C GLU A 267 -0.53 13.55 57.71
N LYS A 268 -1.18 14.51 58.34
CA LYS A 268 -0.76 15.14 59.61
C LYS A 268 -1.62 14.62 60.75
#